data_AF-A0A521K8Z3-F1
#
_entry.id   AF-A0A521K8Z3-F1
#
_cell.length_a   1.000
_cell.length_b   1.000
_cell.length_c   1.000
_cell.angle_alpha   90.00
_cell.angle_beta   90.00
_cell.angle_gamma   90.00
#
_symmetry.space_group_name_H-M   'P 1'
#
loop_
_entity.id
_entity.type
_entity.pdbx_description
1 polymer ?
#
loop_
_entity_poly.entity_id
_entity_poly.type
_entity_poly.pdbx_seq_one_letter_code
_entity_poly.pdbx_strand_id
1 'polypeptide(L)'
;MRLLGFIFVSIIFSVSVTAADYFLPGSYLGTFLDEHFIETFAALVGFNIAAVIFLIGQVMVLEEMYKLYFDATRKEIKHNSYFLLSAFVISLLLLVFRPDFLVTESFVSNISFYTINALVISIFSLAIFAIFEILHAVFKLSKGAKKN
;
A
#
# COMPACT_ATOMS: atom_id res chain seq x y z
N MET A 1 -7.45 14.76 -7.35
CA MET A 1 -7.69 15.34 -6.01
C MET A 1 -7.85 14.29 -4.90
N ARG A 2 -8.36 13.06 -5.16
CA ARG A 2 -8.46 12.01 -4.12
C ARG A 2 -7.09 11.47 -3.63
N LEU A 3 -6.13 11.30 -4.55
CA LEU A 3 -4.77 10.81 -4.23
C LEU A 3 -4.07 11.69 -3.17
N LEU A 4 -4.13 13.02 -3.31
CA LEU A 4 -3.52 13.95 -2.34
C LEU A 4 -4.17 13.84 -0.95
N GLY A 5 -5.48 13.59 -0.89
CA GLY A 5 -6.18 13.30 0.36
C GLY A 5 -5.68 12.01 1.02
N PHE A 6 -5.50 10.93 0.24
CA PHE A 6 -4.95 9.68 0.77
C PHE A 6 -3.51 9.82 1.23
N ILE A 7 -2.68 10.58 0.51
CA ILE A 7 -1.31 10.90 0.93
C ILE A 7 -1.33 11.66 2.26
N PHE A 8 -2.16 12.69 2.38
CA PHE A 8 -2.28 13.46 3.62
C PHE A 8 -2.73 12.61 4.81
N VAL A 9 -3.77 11.79 4.63
CA VAL A 9 -4.27 10.88 5.67
C VAL A 9 -3.19 9.86 6.06
N SER A 10 -2.47 9.32 5.08
CA SER A 10 -1.40 8.34 5.33
C SER A 10 -0.23 8.95 6.10
N ILE A 11 0.14 10.21 5.79
CA ILE A 11 1.16 10.94 6.54
C ILE A 11 0.70 11.16 7.98
N ILE A 12 -0.51 11.67 8.20
CA ILE A 12 -1.04 11.87 9.57
C ILE A 12 -1.04 10.56 10.35
N PHE A 13 -1.56 9.49 9.75
CA PHE A 13 -1.60 8.18 10.37
C PHE A 13 -0.19 7.68 10.72
N SER A 14 0.77 7.81 9.81
CA SER A 14 2.16 7.40 10.05
C SER A 14 2.81 8.16 11.20
N VAL A 15 2.55 9.47 11.30
CA VAL A 15 3.06 10.33 12.36
C VAL A 15 2.45 9.93 13.69
N SER A 16 1.14 9.63 13.71
CA SER A 16 0.46 9.13 14.92
C SER A 16 1.01 7.77 15.37
N VAL A 17 1.23 6.83 14.46
CA VAL A 17 1.82 5.51 14.78
C VAL A 17 3.24 5.66 15.32
N THR A 18 4.07 6.47 14.66
CA THR A 18 5.47 6.72 15.09
C THR A 18 5.52 7.42 16.45
N ALA A 19 4.63 8.39 16.69
CA ALA A 19 4.52 9.05 17.99
C ALA A 19 4.04 8.08 19.07
N ALA A 20 3.05 7.24 18.79
CA ALA A 20 2.56 6.24 19.74
C ALA A 20 3.65 5.23 20.12
N ASP A 21 4.43 4.75 19.14
CA ASP A 21 5.57 3.85 19.38
C ASP A 21 6.63 4.49 20.30
N TYR A 22 6.92 5.78 20.12
CA TYR A 22 7.83 6.50 21.01
C TYR A 22 7.35 6.57 22.47
N PHE A 23 6.04 6.68 22.70
CA PHE A 23 5.48 6.80 24.06
C PHE A 23 5.17 5.45 24.72
N LEU A 24 5.08 4.36 23.95
CA LEU A 24 4.77 3.04 24.47
C LEU A 24 6.05 2.27 24.82
N PRO A 25 6.10 1.57 25.97
CA PRO A 25 7.22 0.69 26.28
C PRO A 25 7.17 -0.54 25.37
N GLY A 26 8.04 -0.57 24.38
CA GLY A 26 8.18 -1.67 23.43
C GLY A 26 8.49 -1.13 22.04
N SER A 27 9.56 -1.61 21.40
CA SER A 27 9.96 -1.22 20.06
C SER A 27 9.09 -1.89 18.99
N TYR A 28 7.76 -1.83 19.13
CA TYR A 28 6.83 -2.57 18.27
C TYR A 28 7.02 -2.21 16.80
N LEU A 29 7.10 -0.91 16.49
CA LEU A 29 7.26 -0.44 15.13
C LEU A 29 8.60 -0.89 14.54
N GLY A 30 9.69 -0.79 15.30
CA GLY A 30 11.00 -1.27 14.89
C GLY A 30 10.97 -2.76 14.57
N THR A 31 10.48 -3.58 15.50
CA THR A 31 10.33 -5.03 15.33
C THR A 31 9.44 -5.38 14.13
N PHE A 32 8.32 -4.68 13.95
CA PHE A 32 7.46 -4.88 12.79
C PHE A 32 8.18 -4.55 11.47
N LEU A 33 8.88 -3.42 11.40
CA LEU A 33 9.62 -2.99 10.21
C LEU A 33 10.76 -3.96 9.85
N ASP A 34 11.38 -4.59 10.85
CA ASP A 34 12.55 -5.44 10.67
C ASP A 34 12.17 -6.88 10.35
N GLU A 35 11.16 -7.42 11.03
CA GLU A 35 10.85 -8.85 11.01
C GLU A 35 9.63 -9.19 10.14
N HIS A 36 8.64 -8.29 10.04
CA HIS A 36 7.32 -8.64 9.49
C HIS A 36 6.88 -7.80 8.30
N PHE A 37 7.49 -6.63 8.10
CA PHE A 37 7.06 -5.68 7.10
C PHE A 37 7.19 -6.22 5.68
N ILE A 38 8.35 -6.78 5.34
CA ILE A 38 8.61 -7.30 3.99
C ILE A 38 7.65 -8.44 3.68
N GLU A 39 7.47 -9.38 4.61
CA GLU A 39 6.54 -10.50 4.45
C GLU A 39 5.10 -10.01 4.26
N THR A 40 4.65 -9.10 5.13
CA THR A 40 3.28 -8.56 5.08
C THR A 40 3.04 -7.79 3.77
N PHE A 41 3.99 -6.94 3.35
CA PHE A 41 3.85 -6.16 2.14
C PHE A 41 3.95 -7.05 0.89
N ALA A 42 4.82 -8.06 0.88
CA ALA A 42 4.86 -9.05 -0.20
C ALA A 42 3.53 -9.81 -0.34
N ALA A 43 2.90 -10.19 0.78
CA ALA A 43 1.57 -10.80 0.77
C ALA A 43 0.51 -9.86 0.20
N LEU A 44 0.55 -8.57 0.56
CA LEU A 44 -0.32 -7.52 0.00
C LEU A 44 -0.13 -7.34 -1.52
N VAL A 45 1.11 -7.37 -2.01
CA VAL A 45 1.43 -7.33 -3.45
C VAL A 45 0.89 -8.59 -4.15
N GLY A 46 1.11 -9.78 -3.59
CA GLY A 46 0.60 -11.03 -4.15
C GLY A 46 -0.93 -11.02 -4.26
N PHE A 47 -1.60 -10.55 -3.21
CA PHE A 47 -3.04 -10.35 -3.21
C PHE A 47 -3.51 -9.36 -4.28
N ASN A 48 -2.81 -8.22 -4.43
CA ASN A 48 -3.10 -7.23 -5.47
C ASN A 48 -3.03 -7.84 -6.88
N ILE A 49 -1.97 -8.61 -7.18
CA ILE A 49 -1.79 -9.26 -8.47
C ILE A 49 -2.93 -10.25 -8.75
N ALA A 50 -3.30 -11.07 -7.76
CA ALA A 50 -4.41 -12.01 -7.91
C ALA A 50 -5.73 -11.29 -8.21
N ALA A 51 -6.03 -10.20 -7.49
CA ALA A 51 -7.22 -9.40 -7.71
C ALA A 51 -7.23 -8.71 -9.08
N VAL A 52 -6.08 -8.20 -9.54
CA VAL A 52 -5.91 -7.61 -10.87
C VAL A 52 -6.15 -8.63 -11.98
N ILE A 53 -5.60 -9.84 -11.87
CA ILE A 53 -5.84 -10.92 -12.83
C ILE A 53 -7.33 -11.23 -12.91
N PHE A 54 -8.00 -11.36 -11.76
CA PHE A 54 -9.45 -11.57 -11.71
C PHE A 54 -10.22 -10.44 -12.40
N LEU A 55 -9.90 -9.18 -12.09
CA LEU A 55 -10.56 -8.01 -12.68
C LEU A 55 -10.39 -7.95 -14.19
N ILE A 56 -9.18 -8.17 -14.69
CA ILE A 56 -8.91 -8.19 -16.14
C ILE A 56 -9.70 -9.30 -16.81
N GLY A 57 -9.75 -10.50 -16.21
CA GLY A 57 -10.57 -11.61 -16.72
C GLY A 57 -12.05 -11.25 -16.80
N GLN A 58 -12.60 -10.61 -15.76
CA GLN A 58 -14.00 -10.15 -15.76
C GLN A 58 -14.25 -9.07 -16.82
N VAL A 59 -13.32 -8.13 -16.98
CA VAL A 59 -13.42 -7.11 -18.04
C VAL A 59 -13.46 -7.77 -19.41
N MET A 60 -12.58 -8.73 -19.70
CA MET A 60 -12.57 -9.44 -20.98
C MET A 60 -13.90 -10.14 -21.27
N VAL A 61 -14.49 -10.81 -20.28
CA VAL A 61 -15.81 -11.45 -20.43
C VAL A 61 -16.91 -10.43 -20.73
N LEU A 62 -16.90 -9.28 -20.06
CA LEU A 62 -17.87 -8.21 -20.31
C LEU A 62 -17.68 -7.58 -21.71
N GLU A 63 -16.44 -7.41 -22.17
CA GLU A 63 -16.15 -6.91 -23.51
C GLU A 63 -16.70 -7.86 -24.58
N GLU A 64 -16.55 -9.17 -24.38
CA GLU A 64 -17.11 -10.19 -25.29
C GLU A 64 -18.64 -10.19 -25.28
N MET A 65 -19.25 -10.08 -24.09
CA MET A 65 -20.71 -10.09 -23.93
C MET A 65 -21.38 -8.85 -24.54
N TYR A 66 -20.81 -7.67 -24.32
CA TYR A 66 -21.42 -6.40 -24.72
C TYR A 66 -20.84 -5.79 -26.01
N LYS A 67 -19.79 -6.40 -26.59
CA LYS A 67 -19.06 -5.89 -27.77
C LYS A 67 -18.56 -4.45 -27.59
N LEU A 68 -18.16 -4.11 -26.36
CA LEU A 68 -17.59 -2.82 -25.98
C LEU A 68 -16.14 -3.04 -25.55
N TYR A 69 -15.28 -2.04 -25.72
CA TYR A 69 -13.90 -2.06 -25.24
C TYR A 69 -13.76 -1.15 -24.02
N PHE A 70 -13.27 -1.70 -22.90
CA PHE A 70 -13.12 -0.96 -21.64
C PHE A 70 -11.65 -0.55 -21.40
N ASP A 71 -11.04 0.13 -22.37
CA ASP A 71 -9.62 0.53 -22.31
C ASP A 71 -9.29 1.40 -21.09
N ALA A 72 -10.18 2.32 -20.72
CA ALA A 72 -9.99 3.17 -19.55
C ALA A 72 -9.89 2.34 -18.26
N THR A 73 -10.77 1.35 -18.09
CA THR A 73 -10.79 0.46 -16.93
C THR A 73 -9.53 -0.42 -16.89
N ARG A 74 -9.10 -0.97 -18.02
CA ARG A 74 -7.84 -1.74 -18.11
C ARG A 74 -6.64 -0.87 -17.71
N LYS A 75 -6.59 0.38 -18.15
CA LYS A 75 -5.52 1.31 -17.82
C LYS A 75 -5.51 1.66 -16.33
N GLU A 76 -6.68 1.86 -15.72
CA GLU A 76 -6.82 2.13 -14.28
C GLU A 76 -6.35 0.94 -13.43
N ILE A 77 -6.78 -0.29 -13.76
CA ILE A 77 -6.36 -1.52 -13.08
C ILE A 77 -4.84 -1.68 -13.15
N LYS A 78 -4.25 -1.51 -14.34
CA LYS A 78 -2.79 -1.59 -14.53
C LYS A 78 -2.05 -0.51 -13.73
N HIS A 79 -2.56 0.72 -13.73
CA HIS A 79 -1.93 1.82 -12.99
C HIS A 79 -1.91 1.58 -11.49
N ASN A 80 -3.01 1.07 -10.92
CA ASN A 80 -3.07 0.71 -9.50
C ASN A 80 -2.08 -0.43 -9.17
N SER A 81 -2.00 -1.46 -10.02
CA SER A 81 -1.02 -2.54 -9.83
C SER A 81 0.43 -2.05 -9.89
N TYR A 82 0.78 -1.20 -10.86
CA TYR A 82 2.11 -0.61 -10.94
C TYR A 82 2.42 0.31 -9.76
N PHE A 83 1.44 1.06 -9.26
CA PHE A 83 1.60 1.87 -8.06
C PHE A 83 1.95 1.00 -6.84
N LEU A 84 1.31 -0.15 -6.67
CA LEU A 84 1.56 -1.01 -5.52
C LEU A 84 2.92 -1.71 -5.59
N LEU A 85 3.33 -2.14 -6.79
CA LEU A 85 4.67 -2.69 -7.03
C LEU A 85 5.77 -1.64 -6.81
N SER A 86 5.57 -0.42 -7.31
CA SER A 86 6.56 0.65 -7.11
C SER A 86 6.63 1.09 -5.65
N ALA A 87 5.49 1.17 -4.96
CA ALA A 87 5.42 1.42 -3.52
C ALA A 87 6.24 0.38 -2.73
N PHE A 88 6.07 -0.91 -3.04
CA PHE A 88 6.85 -1.98 -2.43
C PHE A 88 8.36 -1.81 -2.64
N VAL A 89 8.80 -1.56 -3.88
CA VAL A 89 10.22 -1.35 -4.19
C VAL A 89 10.79 -0.12 -3.49
N ILE A 90 10.06 1.00 -3.47
CA ILE A 90 10.48 2.22 -2.78
C ILE A 90 10.60 1.99 -1.28
N SER A 91 9.64 1.28 -0.66
CA SER A 91 9.71 0.92 0.76
C SER A 91 10.91 0.06 1.09
N LEU A 92 11.25 -0.92 0.25
CA LEU A 92 12.46 -1.73 0.43
C LEU A 92 13.74 -0.86 0.37
N LEU A 93 13.83 0.03 -0.62
CA LEU A 93 14.98 0.94 -0.73
C LEU A 93 15.11 1.83 0.51
N LEU A 94 14.00 2.38 1.01
CA LEU A 94 14.00 3.21 2.21
C LEU A 94 14.48 2.46 3.45
N LEU A 95 14.08 1.19 3.61
CA LEU A 95 14.55 0.36 4.72
C LEU A 95 16.05 0.03 4.60
N VAL A 96 16.55 -0.22 3.39
CA VAL A 96 17.99 -0.47 3.17
C VAL A 96 18.85 0.75 3.52
N PHE A 97 18.34 1.96 3.26
CA PHE A 97 19.03 3.21 3.60
C PHE A 97 18.74 3.72 5.02
N ARG A 98 18.02 2.93 5.84
CA ARG A 98 17.69 3.32 7.22
C ARG A 98 18.97 3.29 8.10
N PRO A 99 19.30 4.37 8.82
CA PRO A 99 20.49 4.43 9.65
C PRO A 99 20.27 3.73 11.00
N ASP A 100 20.50 2.42 11.04
CA ASP A 100 20.23 1.59 12.23
C ASP A 100 21.33 1.67 13.31
N PHE A 101 22.56 2.04 12.94
CA PHE A 101 23.73 1.99 13.83
C PHE A 101 23.94 3.24 14.71
N LEU A 102 23.02 4.21 14.70
CA LEU A 102 23.20 5.53 15.34
C LEU A 102 22.05 5.95 16.28
N VAL A 103 21.18 5.02 16.70
CA VAL A 103 20.00 5.35 17.52
C VAL A 103 20.43 5.58 18.98
N THR A 104 20.66 6.85 19.36
CA THR A 104 20.84 7.26 20.77
C THR A 104 19.50 7.60 21.43
N GLU A 105 19.40 7.75 22.74
CA GLU A 105 18.10 8.04 23.41
C GLU A 105 17.47 9.40 23.02
N SER A 106 18.17 10.26 22.28
CA SER A 106 17.68 11.59 21.91
C SER A 106 16.94 11.60 20.57
N PHE A 107 15.68 12.05 20.57
CA PHE A 107 14.84 12.20 19.37
C PHE A 107 15.48 13.09 18.30
N VAL A 108 16.20 14.14 18.70
CA VAL A 108 16.86 15.10 17.79
C VAL A 108 18.06 14.47 17.08
N SER A 109 18.72 13.50 17.71
CA SER A 109 19.82 12.74 17.10
C SER A 109 19.33 11.77 16.01
N ASN A 110 18.08 11.32 16.11
CA ASN A 110 17.55 10.20 15.31
C ASN A 110 16.47 10.63 14.31
N ILE A 111 16.43 11.91 13.95
CA ILE A 111 15.41 12.47 13.04
C ILE A 111 15.35 11.67 11.74
N SER A 112 16.50 11.29 11.16
CA SER A 112 16.55 10.51 9.93
C SER A 112 15.93 9.12 10.08
N PHE A 113 16.17 8.44 11.20
CA PHE A 113 15.57 7.13 11.51
C PHE A 113 14.04 7.22 11.60
N TYR A 114 13.53 8.14 12.42
CA TYR A 114 12.08 8.31 12.59
C TYR A 114 11.38 8.82 11.32
N THR A 115 12.04 9.68 10.54
CA THR A 115 11.51 10.17 9.27
C THR A 115 11.38 9.04 8.25
N ILE A 116 12.41 8.20 8.13
CA ILE A 116 12.35 7.04 7.23
C ILE A 116 11.25 6.06 7.66
N ASN A 117 11.12 5.77 8.95
CA ASN A 117 10.05 4.91 9.45
C ASN A 117 8.65 5.47 9.15
N ALA A 118 8.44 6.77 9.39
CA ALA A 118 7.16 7.43 9.07
C ALA A 118 6.86 7.38 7.56
N LEU A 119 7.87 7.57 6.70
CA LEU A 119 7.71 7.43 5.26
C LEU A 119 7.36 6.00 4.85
N VAL A 120 8.04 5.00 5.40
CA VAL A 120 7.78 3.58 5.13
C VAL A 120 6.35 3.20 5.55
N ILE A 121 5.90 3.62 6.73
CA ILE A 121 4.51 3.40 7.19
C ILE A 121 3.50 4.14 6.31
N SER A 122 3.82 5.36 5.87
CA SER A 122 2.95 6.12 4.96
C SER A 122 2.75 5.37 3.64
N ILE A 123 3.82 4.85 3.05
CA ILE A 123 3.76 4.07 1.82
C ILE A 123 2.97 2.77 2.03
N PHE A 124 3.20 2.08 3.14
CA PHE A 124 2.45 0.89 3.50
C PHE A 124 0.95 1.16 3.66
N SER A 125 0.60 2.27 4.30
CA SER A 125 -0.80 2.71 4.45
C SER A 125 -1.44 3.01 3.10
N LEU A 126 -0.71 3.68 2.20
CA LEU A 126 -1.17 3.91 0.83
C LEU A 126 -1.39 2.61 0.05
N ALA A 127 -0.52 1.61 0.25
CA ALA A 127 -0.70 0.30 -0.37
C ALA A 127 -1.97 -0.41 0.13
N ILE A 128 -2.26 -0.33 1.43
CA ILE A 128 -3.53 -0.86 1.99
C ILE A 128 -4.74 -0.17 1.34
N PHE A 129 -4.72 1.16 1.20
CA PHE A 129 -5.81 1.89 0.53
C PHE A 129 -5.99 1.45 -0.93
N ALA A 130 -4.89 1.31 -1.67
CA ALA A 130 -4.93 0.86 -3.06
C ALA A 130 -5.54 -0.56 -3.20
N ILE A 131 -5.24 -1.46 -2.26
CA ILE A 131 -5.85 -2.80 -2.20
C ILE A 131 -7.34 -2.71 -1.89
N PHE A 132 -7.74 -1.84 -0.97
CA PHE A 132 -9.14 -1.64 -0.63
C PHE A 132 -9.95 -1.16 -1.84
N GLU A 133 -9.40 -0.24 -2.65
CA GLU A 133 -10.04 0.20 -3.89
C GLU A 133 -10.22 -0.95 -4.90
N ILE A 134 -9.20 -1.80 -5.07
CA ILE A 134 -9.29 -2.98 -5.95
C ILE A 134 -10.32 -3.99 -5.43
N LEU A 135 -10.34 -4.26 -4.13
CA LEU A 135 -11.35 -5.14 -3.52
C LEU A 135 -12.76 -4.62 -3.76
N HIS A 136 -12.97 -3.33 -3.54
CA HIS A 136 -14.25 -2.70 -3.80
C HIS A 136 -14.66 -2.83 -5.27
N ALA A 137 -13.72 -2.69 -6.21
CA ALA A 137 -13.96 -2.92 -7.63
C ALA A 137 -14.34 -4.39 -7.93
N VAL A 138 -13.63 -5.36 -7.34
CA VAL A 138 -13.92 -6.80 -7.45
C VAL A 138 -15.34 -7.10 -6.98
N PHE A 139 -15.72 -6.63 -5.79
CA PHE A 139 -17.06 -6.85 -5.24
C PHE A 139 -18.16 -6.19 -6.07
N LYS A 140 -17.90 -4.98 -6.59
CA LYS A 140 -18.87 -4.27 -7.43
C LYS A 140 -19.13 -5.01 -8.73
N LEU A 141 -18.10 -5.54 -9.38
CA LEU A 141 -18.23 -6.34 -10.61
C LEU A 141 -18.89 -7.69 -10.34
N SER A 142 -18.53 -8.38 -9.25
CA SER A 142 -19.15 -9.64 -8.86
C SER A 142 -20.67 -9.51 -8.57
N LYS A 143 -21.08 -8.42 -7.90
CA LYS A 143 -22.51 -8.13 -7.67
C LYS A 143 -23.26 -7.78 -8.95
N GLY A 144 -22.61 -7.09 -9.90
CA GLY A 144 -23.16 -6.81 -11.22
C GLY A 144 -23.40 -8.07 -12.03
N ALA A 145 -22.44 -9.01 -12.01
CA ALA A 145 -22.54 -10.29 -12.71
C ALA A 145 -23.66 -11.21 -12.17
N LYS A 146 -24.02 -11.13 -10.88
CA LYS A 146 -25.12 -11.93 -10.29
C LYS A 146 -26.53 -11.42 -10.62
N LYS A 147 -26.67 -10.21 -11.17
CA LYS A 147 -27.98 -9.60 -11.47
C LYS A 147 -28.46 -9.83 -12.92
N ASN A 148 -27.61 -10.41 -13.76
CA ASN A 148 -27.93 -10.84 -15.11
C ASN A 148 -27.91 -12.37 -15.18
#